data_AF-A0A9D2BY44-F1
#
_entry.id   AF-A0A9D2BY44-F1
#
_cell.length_a   1.000
_cell.length_b   1.000
_cell.length_c   1.000
_cell.angle_alpha   90.00
_cell.angle_beta   90.00
_cell.angle_gamma   90.00
#
_symmetry.space_group_name_H-M   'P 1'
#
loop_
_entity.id
_entity.type
_entity.pdbx_description
1 polymer ?
#
loop_
_entity_poly.entity_id
_entity_poly.type
_entity_poly.pdbx_seq_one_letter_code
_entity_poly.pdbx_strand_id
1 'polypeptide(L)'
;MGSNRKRPFGYRMELGEIVLHPAEAETVRWIYDSYLVGASYNALMDKLQERGVPYDGDKPWNKNMAARILADRRYTGEGGFPSIIPESQFHMVQARRQERTTPCKKTPAQKELRKLCGGSPPAWVEQQVLGLLNRLIQHPELITCPVLEDEPPPEAKKLRRELDELLCRPPVDEIQAKSLAFRLASLQMDAIGPEKYETLRLRRMFQGRVPMAELEQELLHESVRRITVSNGTVTVLLKNNQTLEGGKCT
;
A
#
# COMPACT_ATOMS: atom_id res chain seq x y z
N MET A 1 8.59 -21.25 16.27
CA MET A 1 9.14 -22.03 15.15
C MET A 1 8.45 -23.38 15.12
N GLY A 2 7.68 -23.69 14.08
CA GLY A 2 6.92 -24.95 14.02
C GLY A 2 7.83 -26.14 13.72
N SER A 3 7.83 -27.15 14.59
CA SER A 3 8.55 -28.41 14.36
C SER A 3 8.11 -29.04 13.04
N ASN A 4 9.07 -29.35 12.16
CA ASN A 4 8.79 -30.08 10.92
C ASN A 4 8.66 -31.58 11.23
N ARG A 5 7.55 -32.18 10.77
CA ARG A 5 7.33 -33.63 10.90
C ARG A 5 8.46 -34.38 10.18
N LYS A 6 9.02 -35.40 10.84
CA LYS A 6 10.13 -36.21 10.29
C LYS A 6 9.74 -36.99 9.03
N ARG A 7 8.44 -37.29 8.85
CA ARG A 7 7.89 -37.99 7.69
C ARG A 7 6.75 -37.19 7.06
N PRO A 8 6.58 -37.22 5.73
CA PRO A 8 5.43 -36.61 5.07
C PRO A 8 4.12 -37.20 5.59
N PHE A 9 3.11 -36.35 5.72
CA PHE A 9 1.75 -36.72 6.12
C PHE A 9 1.12 -37.62 5.06
N GLY A 10 0.42 -38.69 5.40
CA GLY A 10 -0.10 -39.67 4.44
C GLY A 10 0.66 -41.01 4.43
N TYR A 11 1.78 -41.07 5.14
CA TYR A 11 2.67 -42.25 5.16
C TYR A 11 3.01 -42.67 6.59
N ARG A 12 3.13 -43.99 6.79
CA ARG A 12 3.59 -44.63 8.02
C ARG A 12 4.69 -45.64 7.72
N MET A 13 5.37 -46.11 8.77
CA MET A 13 6.44 -47.09 8.68
C MET A 13 5.92 -48.42 9.25
N GLU A 14 5.92 -49.47 8.44
CA GLU A 14 5.55 -50.82 8.87
C GLU A 14 6.68 -51.76 8.48
N LEU A 15 7.28 -52.46 9.45
CA LEU A 15 8.37 -53.42 9.24
C LEU A 15 9.57 -52.89 8.41
N GLY A 16 9.85 -51.58 8.47
CA GLY A 16 10.94 -50.95 7.72
C GLY A 16 10.56 -50.47 6.32
N GLU A 17 9.32 -50.74 5.87
CA GLU A 17 8.78 -50.27 4.60
C GLU A 17 7.82 -49.09 4.77
N ILE A 18 7.84 -48.17 3.80
CA ILE A 18 6.96 -47.00 3.79
C ILE A 18 5.62 -47.42 3.21
N VAL A 19 4.58 -47.42 4.05
CA VAL A 19 3.22 -47.81 3.67
C VAL A 19 2.29 -46.60 3.77
N LEU A 20 1.23 -46.59 2.98
CA LEU A 20 0.18 -45.58 3.07
C LEU A 20 -0.50 -45.65 4.43
N HIS A 21 -0.69 -44.50 5.08
CA HIS A 21 -1.60 -44.38 6.20
C HIS A 21 -3.00 -44.05 5.65
N PRO A 22 -3.99 -44.96 5.72
CA PRO A 22 -5.25 -44.81 4.98
C PRO A 22 -5.97 -43.45 5.21
N ALA A 23 -6.18 -43.07 6.48
CA ALA A 23 -6.87 -41.82 6.82
C ALA A 23 -6.09 -40.54 6.43
N GLU A 24 -4.77 -40.51 6.66
CA GLU A 24 -3.94 -39.37 6.27
C GLU A 24 -3.84 -39.28 4.72
N ALA A 25 -3.70 -40.42 4.02
CA ALA A 25 -3.60 -40.46 2.56
C ALA A 25 -4.89 -40.01 1.87
N GLU A 26 -6.05 -40.40 2.40
CA GLU A 26 -7.35 -39.90 1.93
C GLU A 26 -7.47 -38.38 2.13
N THR A 27 -6.98 -37.89 3.28
CA THR A 27 -6.94 -36.45 3.55
C THR A 27 -6.04 -35.71 2.55
N VAL A 28 -4.88 -36.27 2.19
CA VAL A 28 -4.01 -35.70 1.16
C VAL A 28 -4.73 -35.63 -0.19
N ARG A 29 -5.38 -36.73 -0.65
CA ARG A 29 -6.15 -36.71 -1.90
C ARG A 29 -7.22 -35.62 -1.90
N TRP A 30 -7.98 -35.56 -0.81
CA TRP A 30 -9.02 -34.54 -0.66
C TRP A 30 -8.49 -33.11 -0.66
N ILE A 31 -7.31 -32.84 -0.06
CA ILE A 31 -6.66 -31.53 -0.11
C ILE A 31 -6.31 -31.15 -1.55
N TYR A 32 -5.76 -32.08 -2.32
CA TYR A 32 -5.42 -31.86 -3.73
C TYR A 32 -6.68 -31.62 -4.57
N ASP A 33 -7.71 -32.45 -4.43
CA ASP A 33 -8.99 -32.30 -5.15
C ASP A 33 -9.66 -30.97 -4.81
N SER A 34 -9.79 -30.65 -3.52
CA SER A 34 -10.45 -29.41 -3.07
C SER A 34 -9.70 -28.16 -3.54
N TYR A 35 -8.37 -28.19 -3.58
CA TYR A 35 -7.57 -27.09 -4.11
C TYR A 35 -7.76 -26.95 -5.64
N LEU A 36 -7.87 -28.06 -6.37
CA LEU A 36 -8.20 -28.08 -7.80
C LEU A 36 -9.65 -27.70 -8.10
N VAL A 37 -10.56 -27.76 -7.14
CA VAL A 37 -11.91 -27.16 -7.27
C VAL A 37 -11.88 -25.65 -6.98
N GLY A 38 -10.77 -25.12 -6.43
CA GLY A 38 -10.55 -23.69 -6.22
C GLY A 38 -10.58 -23.22 -4.77
N ALA A 39 -10.67 -24.15 -3.80
CA ALA A 39 -10.64 -23.81 -2.38
C ALA A 39 -9.41 -22.96 -2.03
N SER A 40 -9.60 -21.96 -1.15
CA SER A 40 -8.49 -21.19 -0.59
C SER A 40 -7.80 -22.00 0.52
N TYR A 41 -6.56 -21.64 0.88
CA TYR A 41 -5.89 -22.29 2.01
C TYR A 41 -6.70 -22.21 3.31
N ASN A 42 -7.40 -21.09 3.55
CA ASN A 42 -8.23 -20.93 4.75
C ASN A 42 -9.45 -21.86 4.71
N ALA A 43 -10.15 -21.95 3.58
CA ALA A 43 -11.30 -22.85 3.42
C ALA A 43 -10.91 -24.33 3.56
N LEU A 44 -9.67 -24.69 3.18
CA LEU A 44 -9.12 -26.02 3.46
C LEU A 44 -8.92 -26.22 4.97
N MET A 45 -8.45 -25.22 5.71
CA MET A 45 -8.21 -25.35 7.16
C MET A 45 -9.50 -25.56 7.93
N ASP A 46 -10.54 -24.78 7.62
CA ASP A 46 -11.83 -24.87 8.31
C ASP A 46 -12.39 -26.30 8.20
N LYS A 47 -12.38 -26.85 6.99
CA LYS A 47 -12.84 -28.23 6.72
C LYS A 47 -11.93 -29.31 7.27
N LEU A 48 -10.62 -29.09 7.34
CA LEU A 48 -9.69 -30.04 7.94
C LEU A 48 -9.84 -30.11 9.46
N GLN A 49 -10.19 -28.99 10.08
CA GLN A 49 -10.48 -28.93 11.50
C GLN A 49 -11.79 -29.69 11.83
N GLU A 50 -12.80 -29.60 10.97
CA GLU A 50 -14.05 -30.39 11.09
C GLU A 50 -13.84 -31.90 10.92
N ARG A 51 -12.94 -32.31 10.01
CA ARG A 51 -12.65 -33.72 9.72
C ARG A 51 -11.92 -34.44 10.86
N GLY A 52 -11.32 -33.71 11.80
CA GLY A 52 -10.72 -34.28 13.01
C GLY A 52 -9.47 -35.16 12.80
N VAL A 53 -8.85 -35.15 11.61
CA VAL A 53 -7.60 -35.90 11.36
C VAL A 53 -6.40 -35.02 11.79
N PRO A 54 -5.63 -35.41 12.83
CA PRO A 54 -4.52 -34.61 13.33
C PRO A 54 -3.30 -34.69 12.40
N TYR A 55 -2.65 -33.54 12.15
CA TYR A 55 -1.45 -33.47 11.31
C TYR A 55 -0.17 -33.91 12.03
N ASP A 56 -0.02 -33.59 13.32
CA ASP A 56 1.14 -33.93 14.16
C ASP A 56 0.78 -33.81 15.65
N GLY A 57 0.27 -34.91 16.24
CA GLY A 57 -0.25 -34.91 17.62
C GLY A 57 -1.44 -33.96 17.77
N ASP A 58 -1.50 -33.21 18.87
CA ASP A 58 -2.64 -32.32 19.21
C ASP A 58 -2.57 -30.93 18.55
N LYS A 59 -1.71 -30.74 17.55
CA LYS A 59 -1.54 -29.41 16.91
C LYS A 59 -2.68 -29.13 15.93
N PRO A 60 -3.30 -27.93 15.99
CA PRO A 60 -4.29 -27.53 15.00
C PRO A 60 -3.66 -27.33 13.62
N TRP A 61 -4.47 -27.51 12.59
CA TRP A 61 -4.08 -27.28 11.20
C TRP A 61 -3.66 -25.82 10.97
N ASN A 62 -2.62 -25.62 10.15
CA ASN A 62 -2.13 -24.31 9.75
C ASN A 62 -1.99 -24.26 8.22
N LYS A 63 -2.29 -23.11 7.59
CA LYS A 63 -2.14 -22.88 6.14
C LYS A 63 -0.78 -23.35 5.58
N ASN A 64 0.29 -23.21 6.36
CA ASN A 64 1.64 -23.64 5.96
C ASN A 64 1.78 -25.16 5.87
N MET A 65 0.94 -25.95 6.55
CA MET A 65 0.89 -27.41 6.44
C MET A 65 0.26 -27.82 5.10
N ALA A 66 -0.91 -27.28 4.75
CA ALA A 66 -1.51 -27.53 3.43
C ALA A 66 -0.62 -27.04 2.29
N ALA A 67 0.03 -25.89 2.43
CA ALA A 67 0.98 -25.39 1.43
C ALA A 67 2.19 -26.33 1.24
N ARG A 68 2.64 -27.00 2.31
CA ARG A 68 3.69 -28.03 2.23
C ARG A 68 3.19 -29.31 1.57
N ILE A 69 2.00 -29.79 1.96
CA ILE A 69 1.38 -30.98 1.34
C ILE A 69 1.22 -30.79 -0.17
N LEU A 70 0.66 -29.64 -0.59
CA LEU A 70 0.46 -29.28 -2.00
C LEU A 70 1.77 -28.97 -2.75
N ALA A 71 2.92 -28.92 -2.07
CA ALA A 71 4.23 -28.72 -2.69
C ALA A 71 5.09 -29.99 -2.72
N ASP A 72 4.72 -31.02 -1.97
CA ASP A 72 5.55 -32.19 -1.76
C ASP A 72 5.39 -33.20 -2.90
N ARG A 73 6.45 -33.37 -3.69
CA ARG A 73 6.44 -34.21 -4.88
C ARG A 73 6.48 -35.71 -4.54
N ARG A 74 6.79 -36.07 -3.29
CA ARG A 74 6.76 -37.48 -2.83
C ARG A 74 5.37 -38.12 -2.90
N TYR A 75 4.30 -37.33 -3.03
CA TYR A 75 2.94 -37.88 -3.22
C TYR A 75 2.69 -38.50 -4.58
N THR A 76 3.51 -38.21 -5.59
CA THR A 76 3.39 -38.82 -6.93
C THR A 76 4.05 -40.20 -7.02
N GLY A 77 4.80 -40.60 -5.99
CA GLY A 77 5.57 -41.85 -5.96
C GLY A 77 7.09 -41.67 -6.06
N GLU A 78 7.57 -40.42 -6.03
CA GLU A 78 9.00 -40.11 -6.08
C GLU A 78 9.74 -40.58 -4.82
N GLY A 79 10.95 -41.13 -4.99
CA GLY A 79 11.83 -41.50 -3.88
C GLY A 79 11.43 -42.77 -3.12
N GLY A 80 10.71 -43.70 -3.76
CA GLY A 80 10.29 -44.97 -3.17
C GLY A 80 9.06 -44.88 -2.26
N PHE A 81 8.35 -43.75 -2.28
CA PHE A 81 7.08 -43.60 -1.59
C PHE A 81 5.94 -44.21 -2.41
N PRO A 82 4.95 -44.88 -1.81
CA PRO A 82 3.76 -45.31 -2.54
C PRO A 82 2.98 -44.12 -3.09
N SER A 83 2.52 -44.16 -4.34
CA SER A 83 1.81 -43.02 -4.95
C SER A 83 0.44 -42.78 -4.29
N ILE A 84 0.16 -41.54 -3.90
CA ILE A 84 -1.15 -41.10 -3.36
C ILE A 84 -1.97 -40.37 -4.42
N ILE A 85 -1.31 -39.57 -5.27
CA ILE A 85 -1.91 -38.76 -6.33
C ILE A 85 -1.22 -39.01 -7.68
N PRO A 86 -1.92 -38.87 -8.82
CA PRO A 86 -1.29 -38.87 -10.13
C PRO A 86 -0.35 -37.68 -10.33
N GLU A 87 0.72 -37.87 -11.12
CA GLU A 87 1.67 -36.81 -11.46
C GLU A 87 1.00 -35.64 -12.20
N SER A 88 0.02 -35.92 -13.06
CA SER A 88 -0.81 -34.91 -13.72
C SER A 88 -1.52 -33.98 -12.73
N GLN A 89 -2.07 -34.55 -11.66
CA GLN A 89 -2.77 -33.80 -10.61
C GLN A 89 -1.81 -32.86 -9.86
N PHE A 90 -0.59 -33.33 -9.58
CA PHE A 90 0.45 -32.51 -8.96
C PHE A 90 0.83 -31.33 -9.85
N HIS A 91 1.04 -31.54 -11.15
CA HIS A 91 1.35 -30.47 -12.10
C HIS A 91 0.23 -29.43 -12.19
N MET A 92 -1.03 -29.85 -12.24
CA MET A 92 -2.19 -28.93 -12.23
C MET A 92 -2.22 -28.06 -10.97
N VAL A 93 -1.93 -28.64 -9.80
CA VAL A 93 -1.82 -27.89 -8.54
C VAL A 93 -0.66 -26.90 -8.60
N GLN A 94 0.52 -27.30 -9.09
CA GLN A 94 1.66 -26.38 -9.20
C GLN A 94 1.37 -25.21 -10.14
N ALA A 95 0.74 -25.45 -11.30
CA ALA A 95 0.34 -24.39 -12.22
C ALA A 95 -0.60 -23.38 -11.54
N ARG A 96 -1.65 -23.87 -10.85
CA ARG A 96 -2.55 -22.99 -10.07
C ARG A 96 -1.86 -22.25 -8.94
N ARG A 97 -0.89 -22.88 -8.28
CA ARG A 97 -0.09 -22.21 -7.25
C ARG A 97 0.73 -21.08 -7.87
N GLN A 98 1.31 -21.28 -9.05
CA GLN A 98 2.03 -20.22 -9.77
C GLN A 98 1.10 -19.08 -10.18
N GLU A 99 -0.10 -19.37 -10.72
CA GLU A 99 -1.11 -18.36 -11.07
C GLU A 99 -1.63 -17.57 -9.85
N ARG A 100 -1.82 -18.24 -8.72
CA ARG A 100 -2.25 -17.58 -7.48
C ARG A 100 -1.12 -16.83 -6.78
N THR A 101 0.13 -17.26 -6.96
CA THR A 101 1.32 -16.62 -6.37
C THR A 101 1.92 -15.55 -7.27
N THR A 102 1.52 -15.48 -8.56
CA THR A 102 1.97 -14.40 -9.44
C THR A 102 1.66 -13.08 -8.74
N PRO A 103 2.70 -12.27 -8.42
CA PRO A 103 2.48 -10.97 -7.85
C PRO A 103 1.52 -10.23 -8.77
N CYS A 104 0.40 -9.74 -8.24
CA CYS A 104 -0.40 -8.73 -8.92
C CYS A 104 0.59 -7.74 -9.52
N LYS A 105 0.68 -7.65 -10.86
CA LYS A 105 1.67 -6.86 -11.59
C LYS A 105 1.34 -5.38 -11.40
N LYS A 106 1.50 -4.89 -10.17
CA LYS A 106 1.18 -3.52 -9.82
C LYS A 106 2.13 -2.62 -10.60
N THR A 107 1.56 -1.73 -11.39
CA THR A 107 2.34 -0.73 -12.12
C THR A 107 3.13 0.13 -11.13
N PRO A 108 4.24 0.76 -11.55
CA PRO A 108 4.97 1.67 -10.68
C PRO A 108 4.07 2.80 -10.12
N ALA A 109 3.13 3.29 -10.93
CA ALA A 109 2.13 4.27 -10.51
C ALA A 109 1.17 3.75 -9.44
N GLN A 110 0.69 2.50 -9.55
CA GLN A 110 -0.15 1.87 -8.52
C GLN A 110 0.60 1.67 -7.20
N LYS A 111 1.91 1.43 -7.24
CA LYS A 111 2.74 1.38 -6.03
C LYS A 111 2.83 2.75 -5.36
N GLU A 112 3.02 3.82 -6.13
CA GLU A 112 3.05 5.18 -5.58
C GLU A 112 1.67 5.61 -5.06
N LEU A 113 0.60 5.29 -5.79
CA LEU A 113 -0.78 5.51 -5.34
C LEU A 113 -1.04 4.83 -3.99
N ARG A 114 -0.59 3.57 -3.82
CA ARG A 114 -0.71 2.84 -2.55
C ARG A 114 0.00 3.56 -1.41
N LYS A 115 1.18 4.11 -1.67
CA LYS A 115 1.98 4.86 -0.70
C LYS A 115 1.28 6.17 -0.31
N LEU A 116 0.73 6.89 -1.28
CA LEU A 116 0.00 8.15 -1.06
C LEU A 116 -1.35 7.95 -0.33
N CYS A 117 -2.00 6.81 -0.53
CA CYS A 117 -3.26 6.44 0.13
C CYS A 117 -3.08 5.77 1.51
N GLY A 118 -1.85 5.38 1.89
CA GLY A 118 -1.59 4.62 3.12
C GLY A 118 -2.18 3.20 3.13
N GLY A 119 -2.58 2.66 1.98
CA GLY A 119 -3.31 1.40 1.85
C GLY A 119 -3.48 1.00 0.39
N SER A 120 -4.08 -0.17 0.09
CA SER A 120 -4.36 -0.58 -1.29
C SER A 120 -5.73 -0.03 -1.70
N PRO A 121 -5.81 1.07 -2.46
CA PRO A 121 -7.09 1.63 -2.85
C PRO A 121 -7.81 0.71 -3.86
N PRO A 122 -9.16 0.74 -3.91
CA PRO A 122 -9.93 0.11 -4.98
C PRO A 122 -9.64 0.70 -6.36
N ALA A 123 -9.91 -0.04 -7.43
CA ALA A 123 -9.64 0.40 -8.81
C ALA A 123 -10.39 1.69 -9.21
N TRP A 124 -11.58 1.95 -8.68
CA TRP A 124 -12.33 3.18 -8.99
C TRP A 124 -11.62 4.44 -8.46
N VAL A 125 -10.82 4.32 -7.39
CA VAL A 125 -10.02 5.44 -6.85
C VAL A 125 -8.92 5.81 -7.83
N GLU A 126 -8.28 4.82 -8.44
CA GLU A 126 -7.26 5.01 -9.47
C GLU A 126 -7.83 5.81 -10.65
N GLN A 127 -9.03 5.44 -11.11
CA GLN A 127 -9.74 6.13 -12.19
C GLN A 127 -10.13 7.56 -11.81
N GLN A 128 -10.59 7.80 -10.57
CA GLN A 128 -10.89 9.16 -10.11
C GLN A 128 -9.64 10.04 -10.04
N VAL A 129 -8.54 9.53 -9.50
CA VAL A 129 -7.27 10.28 -9.41
C VAL A 129 -6.76 10.60 -10.81
N LEU A 130 -6.83 9.63 -11.74
CA LEU A 130 -6.50 9.86 -13.14
C LEU A 130 -7.34 10.98 -13.76
N GLY A 131 -8.65 10.95 -13.55
CA GLY A 131 -9.57 11.99 -14.04
C GLY A 131 -9.27 13.38 -13.44
N LEU A 132 -8.94 13.46 -12.14
CA LEU A 132 -8.55 14.70 -11.48
C LEU A 132 -7.25 15.27 -12.06
N LEU A 133 -6.22 14.43 -12.22
CA LEU A 133 -4.94 14.87 -12.80
C LEU A 133 -5.09 15.28 -14.26
N ASN A 134 -5.88 14.54 -15.06
CA ASN A 134 -6.17 14.91 -16.44
C ASN A 134 -6.94 16.24 -16.53
N ARG A 135 -7.81 16.55 -15.57
CA ARG A 135 -8.45 17.86 -15.48
C ARG A 135 -7.43 18.97 -15.21
N LEU A 136 -6.42 18.73 -14.38
CA LEU A 136 -5.33 19.69 -14.16
C LEU A 136 -4.41 19.84 -15.37
N ILE A 137 -4.21 18.78 -16.15
CA ILE A 137 -3.47 18.86 -17.43
C ILE A 137 -4.22 19.78 -18.41
N GLN A 138 -5.54 19.61 -18.52
CA GLN A 138 -6.38 20.41 -19.41
C GLN A 138 -6.54 21.85 -18.93
N HIS A 139 -6.65 22.04 -17.62
CA HIS A 139 -6.89 23.32 -16.97
C HIS A 139 -5.90 23.58 -15.82
N PRO A 140 -4.62 23.90 -16.11
CA PRO A 140 -3.62 24.19 -15.09
C PRO A 140 -3.97 25.39 -14.19
N GLU A 141 -4.83 26.29 -14.68
CA GLU A 141 -5.37 27.44 -13.94
C GLU A 141 -6.14 27.05 -12.68
N LEU A 142 -6.66 25.81 -12.61
CA LEU A 142 -7.32 25.27 -11.42
C LEU A 142 -6.36 25.11 -10.24
N ILE A 143 -5.05 25.07 -10.48
CA ILE A 143 -4.05 25.03 -9.42
C ILE A 143 -3.88 26.45 -8.88
N THR A 144 -4.45 26.73 -7.71
CA THR A 144 -4.42 28.07 -7.08
C THR A 144 -3.49 28.06 -5.88
N CYS A 145 -2.79 29.17 -5.62
CA CYS A 145 -2.14 29.34 -4.33
C CYS A 145 -3.24 29.39 -3.26
N PRO A 146 -3.28 28.46 -2.29
CA PRO A 146 -4.12 28.67 -1.12
C PRO A 146 -3.68 30.00 -0.48
N VAL A 147 -4.66 30.82 -0.13
CA VAL A 147 -4.49 32.19 0.36
C VAL A 147 -3.43 32.19 1.46
N LEU A 148 -2.31 32.88 1.23
CA LEU A 148 -1.46 33.30 2.33
C LEU A 148 -2.29 34.34 3.07
N GLU A 149 -2.51 34.17 4.37
CA GLU A 149 -2.91 35.31 5.17
C GLU A 149 -1.83 36.38 4.94
N ASP A 150 -2.17 37.44 4.21
CA ASP A 150 -1.29 38.61 4.03
C ASP A 150 -1.03 39.30 5.38
N GLU A 151 -1.78 38.92 6.41
CA GLU A 151 -1.56 39.35 7.78
C GLU A 151 -0.32 38.67 8.38
N PRO A 152 0.71 39.46 8.76
CA PRO A 152 1.87 38.90 9.44
C PRO A 152 1.45 38.25 10.76
N PRO A 153 2.17 37.20 11.21
CA PRO A 153 1.88 36.51 12.46
C PRO A 153 1.63 37.49 13.63
N PRO A 154 0.75 37.18 14.59
CA PRO A 154 0.47 38.06 15.73
C PRO A 154 1.75 38.52 16.47
N GLU A 155 2.73 37.62 16.58
CA GLU A 155 4.05 37.92 17.15
C GLU A 155 4.87 38.90 16.31
N ALA A 156 4.83 38.78 14.98
CA ALA A 156 5.46 39.72 14.07
C ALA A 156 4.81 41.10 14.15
N LYS A 157 3.47 41.18 14.28
CA LYS A 157 2.77 42.46 14.53
C LYS A 157 3.20 43.09 15.85
N LYS A 158 3.34 42.29 16.91
CA LYS A 158 3.79 42.77 18.23
C LYS A 158 5.22 43.32 18.16
N LEU A 159 6.15 42.55 17.61
CA LEU A 159 7.56 42.96 17.46
C LEU A 159 7.71 44.18 16.55
N ARG A 160 6.86 44.30 15.52
CA ARG A 160 6.82 45.50 14.66
C ARG A 160 6.48 46.74 15.49
N ARG A 161 5.41 46.67 16.29
CA ARG A 161 5.00 47.79 17.16
C ARG A 161 6.08 48.14 18.18
N GLU A 162 6.71 47.14 18.81
CA GLU A 162 7.78 47.35 19.79
C GLU A 162 9.02 48.01 19.16
N LEU A 163 9.39 47.59 17.95
CA LEU A 163 10.46 48.23 17.18
C LEU A 163 10.10 49.67 16.81
N ASP A 164 8.87 49.91 16.33
CA ASP A 164 8.40 51.25 15.95
C ASP A 164 8.38 52.20 17.17
N GLU A 165 7.95 51.72 18.34
CA GLU A 165 7.94 52.48 19.60
C GLU A 165 9.36 52.86 20.06
N LEU A 166 10.32 51.93 19.94
CA LEU A 166 11.71 52.15 20.32
C LEU A 166 12.36 53.21 19.40
N LEU A 167 12.10 53.14 18.10
CA LEU A 167 12.62 54.11 17.12
C LEU A 167 12.04 55.52 17.31
N CYS A 168 10.85 55.64 17.90
CA CYS A 168 10.19 56.93 18.16
C CYS A 168 10.66 57.64 19.44
N ARG A 169 11.47 57.00 20.29
CA ARG A 169 11.94 57.56 21.57
C ARG A 169 13.46 57.79 21.56
N PRO A 170 13.95 59.03 21.32
CA PRO A 170 15.36 59.33 21.49
C PRO A 170 15.76 59.40 22.98
N PRO A 171 16.99 58.96 23.35
CA PRO A 171 17.98 58.31 22.51
C PRO A 171 17.58 56.86 22.17
N VAL A 172 17.79 56.47 20.91
CA VAL A 172 17.44 55.14 20.41
C VAL A 172 18.49 54.12 20.89
N ASP A 173 18.05 53.02 21.50
CA ASP A 173 18.91 51.88 21.79
C ASP A 173 19.17 51.07 20.50
N GLU A 174 20.32 51.32 19.87
CA GLU A 174 20.71 50.68 18.61
C GLU A 174 20.83 49.15 18.72
N ILE A 175 21.29 48.63 19.86
CA ILE A 175 21.51 47.20 20.07
C ILE A 175 20.15 46.49 20.14
N GLN A 176 19.24 47.03 20.95
CA GLN A 176 17.91 46.50 21.11
C GLN A 176 17.10 46.61 19.81
N ALA A 177 17.14 47.75 19.12
CA ALA A 177 16.48 47.94 17.82
C ALA A 177 16.95 46.92 16.77
N LYS A 178 18.27 46.70 16.68
CA LYS A 178 18.86 45.72 15.76
C LYS A 178 18.39 44.29 16.08
N SER A 179 18.35 43.94 17.36
CA SER A 179 17.87 42.62 17.80
C SER A 179 16.41 42.36 17.42
N LEU A 180 15.53 43.35 17.63
CA LEU A 180 14.11 43.28 17.30
C LEU A 180 13.90 43.19 15.78
N ALA A 181 14.67 43.96 15.00
CA ALA A 181 14.63 43.91 13.54
C ALA A 181 15.02 42.52 12.99
N PHE A 182 16.08 41.91 13.51
CA PHE A 182 16.46 40.54 13.12
C PHE A 182 15.39 39.51 13.47
N ARG A 183 14.83 39.61 14.68
CA ARG A 183 13.79 38.67 15.13
C ARG A 183 12.51 38.81 14.28
N LEU A 184 12.11 40.04 13.97
CA LEU A 184 10.99 40.30 13.07
C LEU A 184 11.25 39.74 11.67
N ALA A 185 12.43 39.97 11.10
CA ALA A 185 12.81 39.45 9.79
C ALA A 185 12.80 37.92 9.75
N SER A 186 13.34 37.26 10.78
CA SER A 186 13.28 35.80 10.92
C SER A 186 11.85 35.30 10.87
N LEU A 187 10.97 35.83 11.72
CA LEU A 187 9.56 35.41 11.76
C LEU A 187 8.82 35.65 10.44
N GLN A 188 9.11 36.75 9.76
CA GLN A 188 8.51 37.05 8.45
C GLN A 188 9.01 36.08 7.38
N MET A 189 10.29 35.72 7.38
CA MET A 189 10.85 34.74 6.44
C MET A 189 10.33 33.33 6.71
N ASP A 190 10.25 32.93 7.98
CA ASP A 190 9.71 31.62 8.39
C ASP A 190 8.22 31.46 8.05
N ALA A 191 7.48 32.58 7.98
CA ALA A 191 6.08 32.59 7.56
C ALA A 191 5.89 32.46 6.04
N ILE A 192 6.93 32.65 5.22
CA ILE A 192 6.85 32.43 3.77
C ILE A 192 6.88 30.93 3.51
N GLY A 193 5.70 30.34 3.33
CA GLY A 193 5.60 28.93 2.98
C GLY A 193 5.91 28.65 1.49
N PRO A 194 6.06 27.36 1.14
CA PRO A 194 6.41 26.93 -0.22
C PRO A 194 5.24 27.08 -1.21
N GLU A 195 4.06 27.51 -0.80
CA GLU A 195 2.81 27.46 -1.57
C GLU A 195 2.90 28.24 -2.88
N LYS A 196 3.47 29.46 -2.85
CA LYS A 196 3.65 30.29 -4.05
C LYS A 196 4.56 29.62 -5.07
N TYR A 197 5.71 29.11 -4.62
CA TYR A 197 6.66 28.42 -5.47
C TYR A 197 6.08 27.12 -6.03
N GLU A 198 5.51 26.27 -5.15
CA GLU A 198 4.92 24.99 -5.54
C GLU A 198 3.75 25.17 -6.50
N THR A 199 2.90 26.19 -6.32
CA THR A 199 1.80 26.46 -7.26
C THR A 199 2.33 26.75 -8.67
N LEU A 200 3.36 27.60 -8.80
CA LEU A 200 3.96 27.90 -10.10
C LEU A 200 4.66 26.67 -10.69
N ARG A 201 5.36 25.89 -9.86
CA ARG A 201 6.02 24.64 -10.29
C ARG A 201 5.01 23.64 -10.81
N LEU A 202 3.93 23.40 -10.07
CA LEU A 202 2.86 22.49 -10.45
C LEU A 202 2.18 22.95 -11.74
N ARG A 203 1.82 24.23 -11.87
CA ARG A 203 1.25 24.76 -13.14
C ARG A 203 2.13 24.45 -14.35
N ARG A 204 3.44 24.73 -14.26
CA ARG A 204 4.39 24.41 -15.34
C ARG A 204 4.51 22.91 -15.61
N MET A 205 4.42 22.09 -14.57
CA MET A 205 4.51 20.63 -14.67
C MET A 205 3.32 20.03 -15.41
N PHE A 206 2.10 20.55 -15.19
CA PHE A 206 0.88 20.11 -15.88
C PHE A 206 0.72 20.76 -17.26
N GLN A 207 1.25 21.96 -17.47
CA GLN A 207 1.16 22.69 -18.73
C GLN A 207 1.87 21.95 -19.88
N GLY A 208 1.19 21.84 -21.02
CA GLY A 208 1.76 21.25 -22.25
C GLY A 208 1.82 19.72 -22.26
N ARG A 209 1.30 19.05 -21.23
CA ARG A 209 1.14 17.58 -21.22
C ARG A 209 -0.12 17.17 -21.98
N VAL A 210 -0.12 15.92 -22.46
CA VAL A 210 -1.30 15.26 -23.01
C VAL A 210 -2.02 14.52 -21.88
N PRO A 211 -3.37 14.51 -21.83
CA PRO A 211 -4.10 13.70 -20.86
C PRO A 211 -3.64 12.24 -20.88
N MET A 212 -3.39 11.68 -19.71
CA MET A 212 -2.85 10.35 -19.56
C MET A 212 -3.95 9.29 -19.71
N ALA A 213 -3.63 8.17 -20.38
CA ALA A 213 -4.52 6.99 -20.44
C ALA A 213 -4.43 6.13 -19.17
N GLU A 214 -3.27 6.11 -18.52
CA GLU A 214 -2.99 5.42 -17.25
C GLU A 214 -2.20 6.36 -16.34
N LEU A 215 -2.22 6.13 -15.03
CA LEU A 215 -1.46 6.98 -14.11
C LEU A 215 0.05 6.87 -14.34
N GLU A 216 0.73 8.02 -14.39
CA GLU A 216 2.18 8.10 -14.42
C GLU A 216 2.75 8.23 -13.00
N GLN A 217 3.76 7.41 -12.68
CA GLN A 217 4.36 7.41 -11.34
C GLN A 217 5.00 8.76 -11.00
N GLU A 218 5.74 9.35 -11.95
CA GLU A 218 6.47 10.59 -11.74
C GLU A 218 5.52 11.76 -11.48
N LEU A 219 4.46 11.88 -12.27
CA LEU A 219 3.48 12.95 -12.09
C LEU A 219 2.76 12.82 -10.74
N LEU A 220 2.35 11.60 -10.34
CA LEU A 220 1.78 11.35 -9.02
C LEU A 220 2.74 11.75 -7.89
N HIS A 221 3.99 11.30 -7.98
CA HIS A 221 5.01 11.57 -6.96
C HIS A 221 5.32 13.06 -6.84
N GLU A 222 5.36 13.77 -7.97
CA GLU A 222 5.77 15.17 -8.02
C GLU A 222 4.66 16.16 -7.72
N SER A 223 3.40 15.79 -7.98
CA SER A 223 2.25 16.68 -7.78
C SER A 223 1.45 16.42 -6.51
N VAL A 224 1.34 15.17 -6.07
CA VAL A 224 0.43 14.78 -4.99
C VAL A 224 1.18 14.59 -3.68
N ARG A 225 0.68 15.21 -2.61
CA ARG A 225 1.18 15.06 -1.24
C ARG A 225 0.50 13.91 -0.51
N ARG A 226 -0.83 13.77 -0.65
CA ARG A 226 -1.61 12.72 0.00
C ARG A 226 -2.94 12.50 -0.74
N ILE A 227 -3.44 11.27 -0.70
CA ILE A 227 -4.77 10.94 -1.20
C ILE A 227 -5.57 10.33 -0.05
N THR A 228 -6.77 10.86 0.19
CA THR A 228 -7.68 10.39 1.24
C THR A 228 -9.02 10.01 0.64
N VAL A 229 -9.57 8.88 1.09
CA VAL A 229 -10.87 8.38 0.64
C VAL A 229 -11.81 8.35 1.83
N SER A 230 -12.85 9.18 1.80
CA SER A 230 -13.85 9.27 2.86
C SER A 230 -15.25 9.30 2.24
N ASN A 231 -16.18 8.50 2.78
CA ASN A 231 -17.58 8.47 2.37
C ASN A 231 -17.81 8.35 0.84
N GLY A 232 -16.97 7.57 0.15
CA GLY A 232 -17.03 7.37 -1.31
C GLY A 232 -16.51 8.55 -2.14
N THR A 233 -15.85 9.52 -1.53
CA THR A 233 -15.26 10.69 -2.18
C THR A 233 -13.73 10.60 -2.12
N VAL A 234 -13.05 10.84 -3.25
CA VAL A 234 -11.58 10.89 -3.29
C VAL A 234 -11.16 12.34 -3.12
N THR A 235 -10.24 12.58 -2.20
CA THR A 235 -9.65 13.89 -1.95
C THR A 235 -8.16 13.80 -2.22
N VAL A 236 -7.66 14.63 -3.14
CA VAL A 236 -6.26 14.71 -3.53
C VAL A 236 -5.69 16.00 -2.96
N LEU A 237 -4.73 15.87 -2.05
CA LEU A 237 -3.96 16.99 -1.52
C LEU A 237 -2.70 17.15 -2.37
N LEU A 238 -2.55 18.29 -3.05
CA LEU A 238 -1.37 18.62 -3.84
C LEU A 238 -0.21 19.13 -2.95
N LYS A 239 1.00 19.17 -3.50
CA LYS A 239 2.19 19.68 -2.79
C LYS A 239 2.15 21.18 -2.45
N ASN A 240 1.30 21.95 -3.12
CA ASN A 240 1.03 23.36 -2.77
C ASN A 240 -0.04 23.52 -1.67
N ASN A 241 -0.41 22.45 -0.96
CA ASN A 241 -1.46 22.41 0.07
C ASN A 241 -2.89 22.67 -0.43
N GLN A 242 -3.11 22.69 -1.74
CA GLN A 242 -4.45 22.73 -2.30
C GLN A 242 -5.11 21.36 -2.26
N THR A 243 -6.39 21.32 -1.91
CA THR A 243 -7.23 20.12 -1.95
C THR A 243 -8.11 20.11 -3.20
N LEU A 244 -8.22 18.94 -3.83
CA LEU A 244 -9.09 18.67 -4.96
C LEU A 244 -10.00 17.50 -4.63
N GLU A 245 -11.30 17.67 -4.90
CA GLU A 245 -12.30 16.65 -4.62
C GLU A 245 -12.77 15.99 -5.93
N GLY A 246 -12.67 14.67 -5.97
CA GLY A 246 -13.26 13.82 -6.99
C GLY A 246 -14.72 13.60 -6.66
N GLY A 247 -15.61 14.09 -7.53
CA GLY A 247 -17.05 13.93 -7.37
C GLY A 247 -17.46 12.46 -7.26
N LYS A 248 -18.59 12.20 -6.58
CA LYS A 248 -19.21 10.88 -6.56
C LYS A 248 -19.52 10.46 -7.99
N CYS A 249 -18.96 9.35 -8.44
CA CYS A 249 -19.48 8.66 -9.62
C CYS A 249 -20.86 8.14 -9.23
N THR A 250 -21.93 8.81 -9.67
CA THR A 250 -23.29 8.27 -9.71
C THR A 250 -23.40 7.23 -10.81
#